data_AF-A0A947W7A6-F1
#
_entry.id   AF-A0A947W7A6-F1
#
_cell.length_a   1.000
_cell.length_b   1.000
_cell.length_c   1.000
_cell.angle_alpha   90.00
_cell.angle_beta   90.00
_cell.angle_gamma   90.00
#
_symmetry.space_group_name_H-M   'P 1'
#
loop_
_entity.id
_entity.type
_entity.pdbx_description
1 polymer ?
#
loop_
_entity_poly.entity_id
_entity_poly.type
_entity_poly.pdbx_seq_one_letter_code
_entity_poly.pdbx_strand_id
1 'polypeptide(L)'
;MLWKIYQNRYRFTLAHEIGHFVLHKFIYENASFSNVDDWMEFNNTMPEDQHSWFEYQAYAFAGLILVPNEKFISKIDSIKLEMKAHNLDLNNLGDREREVIIEVLASYFFVSKEVIRRRLDKEEEIAKIKLI
;
A
#
# COMPACT_ATOMS: atom_id res chain seq x y z
N MET A 1 13.47 18.24 2.70
CA MET A 1 13.67 16.84 3.16
C MET A 1 12.58 16.37 4.14
N LEU A 2 12.04 17.22 5.04
CA LEU A 2 10.91 16.85 5.92
C LEU A 2 9.53 16.86 5.24
N TRP A 3 9.26 17.87 4.40
CA TRP A 3 7.95 18.03 3.75
C TRP A 3 7.52 16.82 2.91
N LYS A 4 8.44 16.16 2.20
CA LYS A 4 8.16 14.93 1.45
C LYS A 4 7.64 13.80 2.34
N ILE A 5 8.16 13.67 3.57
CA ILE A 5 7.72 12.65 4.53
C ILE A 5 6.28 12.93 4.98
N TYR A 6 5.99 14.19 5.31
CA TYR A 6 4.63 14.59 5.71
C TYR A 6 3.64 14.43 4.57
N GLN A 7 4.04 14.72 3.33
CA GLN A 7 3.19 14.52 2.16
C GLN A 7 2.90 13.04 1.89
N ASN A 8 3.91 12.16 1.98
CA ASN A 8 3.69 10.73 1.80
C ASN A 8 2.73 10.19 2.86
N ARG A 9 2.89 10.59 4.13
CA ARG A 9 1.98 10.23 5.21
C ARG A 9 0.57 10.77 4.96
N TYR A 10 0.45 12.05 4.62
CA TYR A 10 -0.85 12.67 4.33
C TYR A 10 -1.58 11.96 3.19
N ARG A 11 -0.90 11.70 2.07
CA ARG A 11 -1.48 11.00 0.92
C ARG A 11 -1.92 9.58 1.28
N PHE A 12 -1.11 8.88 2.07
CA PHE A 12 -1.44 7.54 2.53
C PHE A 12 -2.65 7.55 3.47
N THR A 13 -2.66 8.39 4.50
CA THR A 13 -3.80 8.55 5.41
C THR A 13 -5.05 8.92 4.64
N LEU A 14 -4.99 9.88 3.71
CA LEU A 14 -6.16 10.24 2.90
C LEU A 14 -6.66 9.06 2.06
N ALA A 15 -5.77 8.31 1.41
CA ALA A 15 -6.16 7.13 0.63
C ALA A 15 -6.74 6.02 1.52
N HIS A 16 -6.25 5.87 2.75
CA HIS A 16 -6.76 4.94 3.76
C HIS A 16 -8.18 5.30 4.19
N GLU A 17 -8.43 6.56 4.54
CA GLU A 17 -9.77 7.04 4.89
C GLU A 17 -10.76 6.93 3.72
N ILE A 18 -10.30 7.21 2.49
CA ILE A 18 -11.10 6.94 1.28
C ILE A 18 -11.40 5.43 1.16
N GLY A 19 -10.46 4.56 1.52
CA GLY A 19 -10.68 3.12 1.59
C GLY A 19 -11.81 2.74 2.56
N HIS A 20 -11.81 3.30 3.77
CA HIS A 20 -12.92 3.12 4.71
C HIS A 20 -14.25 3.60 4.13
N PHE A 21 -14.26 4.78 3.51
CA PHE A 21 -15.47 5.32 2.89
C PHE A 21 -15.97 4.47 1.71
N VAL A 22 -15.07 3.97 0.84
CA VAL A 22 -15.48 3.20 -0.33
C VAL A 22 -15.91 1.79 0.04
N LEU A 23 -15.18 1.13 0.94
CA LEU A 23 -15.37 -0.28 1.25
C LEU A 23 -16.34 -0.52 2.42
N HIS A 24 -16.35 0.37 3.41
CA HIS A 24 -17.00 0.13 4.71
C HIS A 24 -18.13 1.12 5.03
N LYS A 25 -18.46 2.03 4.10
CA LYS A 25 -19.52 3.04 4.31
C LYS A 25 -20.86 2.45 4.75
N PHE A 26 -21.23 1.27 4.25
CA PHE A 26 -22.48 0.61 4.65
C PHE A 26 -22.52 0.29 6.16
N ILE A 27 -21.36 0.07 6.80
CA ILE A 27 -21.30 -0.20 8.25
C ILE A 27 -21.69 1.07 9.01
N TYR A 28 -21.14 2.20 8.61
CA TYR A 28 -21.41 3.50 9.26
C TYR A 28 -22.79 4.06 8.90
N GLU A 29 -23.33 3.80 7.71
CA GLU A 29 -24.71 4.20 7.34
C GLU A 29 -25.77 3.42 8.12
N ASN A 30 -25.49 2.18 8.49
CA ASN A 30 -26.39 1.37 9.32
C ASN A 30 -26.15 1.58 10.83
N ALA A 31 -25.08 2.26 11.21
CA ALA A 31 -24.81 2.63 12.58
C ALA A 31 -25.60 3.90 12.93
N SER A 32 -26.50 3.79 13.90
CA SER A 32 -27.22 4.96 14.42
C SER A 32 -26.42 5.60 15.56
N PHE A 33 -25.61 6.62 15.25
CA PHE A 33 -25.00 7.48 16.25
C PHE A 33 -25.31 8.95 15.98
N SER A 34 -25.70 9.67 17.03
CA SER A 34 -26.14 11.07 16.96
C SER A 34 -25.22 12.04 17.71
N ASN A 35 -24.33 11.49 18.53
CA ASN A 35 -23.38 12.21 19.36
C ASN A 35 -22.09 11.39 19.53
N VAL A 36 -21.10 11.97 20.22
CA VAL A 36 -19.77 11.36 20.41
C VAL A 36 -19.84 10.09 21.26
N ASP A 37 -20.72 10.03 22.26
CA ASP A 37 -20.87 8.86 23.14
C ASP A 37 -21.44 7.66 22.37
N ASP A 38 -22.48 7.89 21.54
CA ASP A 38 -23.04 6.87 20.66
C ASP A 38 -21.98 6.30 19.70
N TRP A 39 -21.11 7.17 19.16
CA TRP A 39 -20.02 6.77 18.27
C TRP A 39 -18.96 5.95 19.02
N MET A 40 -18.59 6.35 20.23
CA MET A 40 -17.65 5.59 21.06
C MET A 40 -18.20 4.20 21.41
N GLU A 41 -19.49 4.11 21.76
CA GLU A 41 -20.14 2.83 22.06
C GLU A 41 -20.18 1.92 20.84
N PHE A 42 -20.55 2.46 19.66
CA PHE A 42 -20.48 1.72 18.40
C PHE A 42 -19.07 1.19 18.12
N ASN A 43 -18.05 2.02 18.34
CA ASN A 43 -16.66 1.62 18.11
C ASN A 43 -16.18 0.56 19.12
N ASN A 44 -16.61 0.65 20.38
CA ASN A 44 -16.24 -0.30 21.45
C ASN A 44 -16.97 -1.64 21.34
N THR A 45 -18.16 -1.66 20.73
CA THR A 45 -18.96 -2.88 20.53
C THR A 45 -18.55 -3.67 19.28
N MET A 46 -17.75 -3.07 18.40
CA MET A 46 -17.19 -3.76 17.23
C MET A 46 -16.17 -4.82 17.68
N PRO A 47 -16.31 -6.08 17.25
CA PRO A 47 -15.32 -7.12 17.52
C PRO A 47 -13.93 -6.72 16.99
N GLU A 48 -12.89 -6.95 17.79
CA GLU A 48 -11.51 -6.54 17.47
C GLU A 48 -11.00 -7.17 16.16
N ASP A 49 -11.40 -8.41 15.86
CA ASP A 49 -11.07 -9.12 14.64
C ASP A 49 -11.72 -8.46 13.40
N GLN A 50 -12.97 -8.04 13.51
CA GLN A 50 -13.66 -7.30 12.45
C GLN A 50 -13.04 -5.93 12.23
N HIS A 51 -12.79 -5.18 13.30
CA HIS A 51 -12.15 -3.87 13.22
C HIS A 51 -10.76 -3.98 12.56
N SER A 52 -9.94 -4.93 13.02
CA SER A 52 -8.62 -5.20 12.45
C SER A 52 -8.68 -5.57 10.98
N TRP A 53 -9.71 -6.32 10.57
CA TRP A 53 -9.90 -6.69 9.18
C TRP A 53 -10.27 -5.50 8.30
N PHE A 54 -11.14 -4.58 8.77
CA PHE A 54 -11.47 -3.35 8.06
C PHE A 54 -10.27 -2.44 7.90
N GLU A 55 -9.47 -2.26 8.95
CA GLU A 55 -8.21 -1.52 8.87
C GLU A 55 -7.28 -2.14 7.83
N TYR A 56 -7.10 -3.46 7.85
CA TYR A 56 -6.28 -4.15 6.85
C TYR A 56 -6.78 -3.91 5.42
N GLN A 57 -8.09 -4.00 5.19
CA GLN A 57 -8.70 -3.76 3.89
C GLN A 57 -8.48 -2.31 3.41
N ALA A 58 -8.62 -1.32 4.30
CA ALA A 58 -8.34 0.08 4.00
C ALA A 58 -6.85 0.34 3.71
N TYR A 59 -5.94 -0.29 4.47
CA TYR A 59 -4.50 -0.27 4.20
C TYR A 59 -4.17 -0.84 2.81
N ALA A 60 -4.77 -1.97 2.45
CA ALA A 60 -4.58 -2.60 1.14
C ALA A 60 -5.12 -1.71 0.01
N PHE A 61 -6.31 -1.13 0.19
CA PHE A 61 -6.89 -0.18 -0.74
C PHE A 61 -5.98 1.04 -0.98
N ALA A 62 -5.47 1.65 0.09
CA ALA A 62 -4.55 2.78 -0.01
C ALA A 62 -3.29 2.44 -0.81
N GLY A 63 -2.72 1.25 -0.57
CA GLY A 63 -1.58 0.73 -1.33
C GLY A 63 -1.86 0.59 -2.82
N LEU A 64 -3.03 0.04 -3.19
CA LEU A 64 -3.43 -0.15 -4.60
C LEU A 64 -3.74 1.16 -5.32
N ILE A 65 -4.37 2.12 -4.64
CA ILE A 65 -4.66 3.44 -5.22
C ILE A 65 -3.38 4.24 -5.44
N LEU A 66 -2.46 4.24 -4.48
CA LEU A 66 -1.21 5.00 -4.57
C LEU A 66 -0.16 4.32 -5.44
N VAL A 67 -0.23 3.00 -5.60
CA VAL A 67 0.66 2.19 -6.44
C VAL A 67 -0.17 1.33 -7.40
N PRO A 68 -0.78 1.93 -8.45
CA PRO A 68 -1.63 1.21 -9.38
C PRO A 68 -0.87 0.12 -10.14
N ASN A 69 -1.47 -1.07 -10.28
CA ASN A 69 -0.83 -2.27 -10.85
C ASN A 69 -0.15 -2.01 -12.20
N GLU A 70 -0.87 -1.43 -13.16
CA GLU A 70 -0.31 -1.18 -14.50
C GLU A 70 0.94 -0.29 -14.45
N LYS A 71 0.90 0.78 -13.65
CA LYS A 71 2.04 1.69 -13.48
C LYS A 71 3.18 1.01 -12.71
N PHE A 72 2.85 0.15 -11.76
CA PHE A 72 3.81 -0.60 -10.96
C PHE A 72 4.60 -1.59 -11.81
N ILE A 73 3.90 -2.44 -12.57
CA ILE A 73 4.49 -3.41 -13.49
C ILE A 73 5.31 -2.70 -14.56
N SER A 74 4.75 -1.65 -15.19
CA SER A 74 5.49 -0.87 -16.19
C SER A 74 6.78 -0.26 -15.64
N LYS A 75 6.78 0.21 -14.38
CA LYS A 75 8.00 0.74 -13.76
C LYS A 75 9.00 -0.37 -13.45
N ILE A 76 8.56 -1.53 -12.96
CA ILE A 76 9.44 -2.70 -12.77
C ILE A 76 10.07 -3.13 -14.10
N ASP A 77 9.29 -3.21 -15.17
CA ASP A 77 9.80 -3.58 -16.50
C ASP A 77 10.84 -2.58 -17.01
N SER A 78 10.64 -1.28 -16.77
CA SER A 78 11.65 -0.27 -17.09
C SER A 78 12.96 -0.49 -16.35
N ILE A 79 12.90 -0.83 -15.05
CA ILE A 79 14.08 -1.10 -14.22
C ILE A 79 14.78 -2.37 -14.72
N LYS A 80 14.03 -3.42 -15.06
CA LYS A 80 14.58 -4.65 -15.64
C LYS A 80 15.32 -4.38 -16.94
N LEU A 81 14.77 -3.53 -17.81
CA LEU A 81 15.40 -3.15 -19.07
C LEU A 81 16.71 -2.38 -18.84
N GLU A 82 16.71 -1.41 -17.92
CA GLU A 82 17.90 -0.64 -17.54
C GLU A 82 19.01 -1.56 -16.99
N MET A 83 18.67 -2.46 -16.05
CA MET A 83 19.62 -3.41 -15.47
C MET A 83 20.20 -4.36 -16.51
N LYS A 84 19.37 -4.85 -17.44
CA LYS A 84 19.83 -5.69 -18.56
C LYS A 84 20.80 -4.94 -19.47
N ALA A 85 20.56 -3.66 -19.75
CA ALA A 85 21.48 -2.83 -20.54
C ALA A 85 22.85 -2.66 -19.86
N HIS A 86 22.92 -2.80 -18.54
CA HIS A 86 24.14 -2.78 -17.74
C HIS A 86 24.74 -4.16 -17.44
N ASN A 87 24.26 -5.23 -18.10
CA ASN A 87 24.69 -6.62 -17.90
C ASN A 87 24.54 -7.12 -16.45
N LEU A 88 23.53 -6.64 -15.71
CA LEU A 88 23.19 -7.15 -14.38
C LEU A 88 22.23 -8.35 -14.48
N ASP A 89 22.48 -9.39 -13.68
CA ASP A 89 21.62 -10.58 -13.61
C ASP A 89 20.41 -10.33 -12.70
N LEU A 90 19.23 -10.32 -13.31
CA LEU A 90 17.95 -10.06 -12.65
C LEU A 90 17.46 -11.23 -11.80
N ASN A 91 17.94 -12.45 -12.05
CA ASN A 91 17.47 -13.63 -11.33
C ASN A 91 18.28 -13.91 -10.05
N ASN A 92 19.31 -13.12 -9.79
CA ASN A 92 20.25 -13.32 -8.69
C ASN A 92 20.59 -11.99 -7.99
N LEU A 93 19.57 -11.20 -7.68
CA LEU A 93 19.73 -9.98 -6.89
C LEU A 93 19.95 -10.34 -5.42
N GLY A 94 20.94 -9.71 -4.81
CA GLY A 94 21.12 -9.75 -3.36
C GLY A 94 20.17 -8.79 -2.65
N ASP A 95 20.16 -8.86 -1.32
CA ASP A 95 19.29 -8.02 -0.49
C ASP A 95 19.54 -6.51 -0.70
N ARG A 96 20.79 -6.13 -1.03
CA ARG A 96 21.15 -4.73 -1.26
C ARG A 96 20.56 -4.21 -2.56
N GLU A 97 20.66 -4.98 -3.64
CA GLU A 97 20.09 -4.63 -4.93
C GLU A 97 18.56 -4.53 -4.84
N ARG A 98 17.92 -5.47 -4.12
CA ARG A 98 16.47 -5.42 -3.86
C ARG A 98 16.08 -4.15 -3.10
N GLU A 99 16.84 -3.77 -2.07
CA GLU A 99 16.55 -2.57 -1.29
C GLU A 99 16.70 -1.29 -2.11
N VAL A 100 17.68 -1.21 -3.01
CA VAL A 100 17.83 -0.08 -3.95
C VAL A 100 16.61 0.03 -4.87
N ILE A 101 16.13 -1.10 -5.42
CA ILE A 101 14.93 -1.10 -6.27
C ILE A 101 13.69 -0.65 -5.49
N ILE A 102 13.54 -1.11 -4.24
CA ILE A 102 12.45 -0.67 -3.35
C ILE A 102 12.53 0.84 -3.11
N GLU A 103 13.71 1.41 -2.91
CA GLU A 103 13.90 2.85 -2.72
C GLU A 103 13.55 3.66 -3.98
N VAL A 104 13.93 3.17 -5.16
CA VAL A 104 13.58 3.77 -6.46
C VAL A 104 12.06 3.77 -6.66
N LEU A 105 11.41 2.62 -6.42
CA LEU A 105 9.96 2.49 -6.56
C LEU A 105 9.21 3.37 -5.54
N ALA A 106 9.64 3.37 -4.28
CA ALA A 106 9.02 4.18 -3.23
C ALA A 106 9.11 5.69 -3.55
N SER A 107 10.25 6.12 -4.09
CA SER A 107 10.46 7.49 -4.55
C SER A 107 9.58 7.83 -5.75
N TYR A 108 9.45 6.93 -6.73
CA TYR A 108 8.63 7.11 -7.93
C TYR A 108 7.13 7.25 -7.60
N PHE A 109 6.62 6.41 -6.70
CA PHE A 109 5.20 6.44 -6.29
C PHE A 109 4.90 7.43 -5.15
N PHE A 110 5.95 8.01 -4.53
CA PHE A 110 5.85 8.88 -3.35
C PHE A 110 5.12 8.19 -2.19
N VAL A 111 5.56 6.98 -1.87
CA VAL A 111 5.06 6.18 -0.74
C VAL A 111 6.23 5.73 0.14
N SER A 112 5.93 5.03 1.24
CA SER A 112 6.99 4.42 2.05
C SER A 112 7.54 3.16 1.38
N LYS A 113 8.77 2.76 1.75
CA LYS A 113 9.36 1.49 1.32
C LYS A 113 8.51 0.28 1.72
N GLU A 114 7.82 0.38 2.86
CA GLU A 114 6.93 -0.67 3.36
C GLU A 114 5.73 -0.91 2.43
N VAL A 115 5.13 0.15 1.87
CA VAL A 115 4.05 0.01 0.89
C VAL A 115 4.54 -0.75 -0.35
N ILE A 116 5.74 -0.44 -0.82
CA ILE A 116 6.34 -1.14 -1.97
C ILE A 116 6.62 -2.61 -1.65
N ARG A 117 7.18 -2.93 -0.47
CA ARG A 117 7.43 -4.32 -0.06
C ARG A 117 6.16 -5.15 -0.09
N ARG A 118 5.08 -4.65 0.53
CA ARG A 118 3.79 -5.33 0.52
C ARG A 118 3.23 -5.52 -0.90
N ARG A 119 3.43 -4.55 -1.78
CA ARG A 119 3.02 -4.68 -3.20
C ARG A 119 3.85 -5.75 -3.90
N LEU A 120 5.17 -5.78 -3.73
CA LEU A 120 6.04 -6.82 -4.31
C LEU A 120 5.66 -8.20 -3.82
N ASP A 121 5.55 -8.39 -2.51
CA ASP A 121 5.21 -9.69 -1.92
C ASP A 121 3.87 -10.20 -2.45
N LYS A 122 2.89 -9.29 -2.63
CA LYS A 122 1.58 -9.66 -3.19
C LYS A 122 1.63 -10.03 -4.67
N GLU A 123 2.38 -9.28 -5.47
CA GLU A 123 2.53 -9.58 -6.89
C GLU A 123 3.34 -10.87 -7.12
N GLU A 124 4.34 -11.15 -6.29
CA GLU A 124 5.10 -12.42 -6.31
C GLU A 124 4.20 -13.62 -5.97
N GLU A 125 3.33 -13.47 -4.96
CA GLU A 125 2.33 -14.47 -4.59
C GLU A 125 1.37 -14.77 -5.76
N ILE A 126 0.84 -13.73 -6.41
CA ILE A 126 -0.10 -13.86 -7.52
C ILE A 126 0.57 -14.44 -8.77
N ALA A 127 1.75 -13.94 -9.12
CA ALA A 127 2.49 -14.37 -10.30
C ALA A 127 3.14 -15.76 -10.15
N LYS A 128 3.21 -16.29 -8.91
CA LYS A 128 3.95 -17.51 -8.55
C LYS A 128 5.44 -17.47 -8.97
N ILE A 129 6.01 -16.27 -9.12
CA ILE A 129 7.37 -16.02 -9.60
C ILE A 129 7.93 -14.81 -8.82
N LYS A 130 9.24 -14.81 -8.54
CA LYS A 130 9.93 -13.62 -8.02
C LYS A 130 9.99 -12.53 -9.08
N LEU A 131 9.36 -11.40 -8.79
CA LEU A 131 9.34 -10.24 -9.69
C LEU A 131 10.67 -9.50 -9.71
N ILE A 132 11.48 -9.62 -8.64
CA ILE A 132 12.83 -9.08 -8.46
C ILE A 132 13.62 -9.93 -7.48
#